data_AF-A0A1I4CZD7-F1
#
_entry.id   AF-A0A1I4CZD7-F1
#
_cell.length_a   1.000
_cell.length_b   1.000
_cell.length_c   1.000
_cell.angle_alpha   90.00
_cell.angle_beta   90.00
_cell.angle_gamma   90.00
#
_symmetry.space_group_name_H-M   'P 1'
#
loop_
_entity.id
_entity.type
_entity.pdbx_description
1 polymer ?
#
loop_
_entity_poly.entity_id
_entity_poly.type
_entity_poly.pdbx_seq_one_letter_code
_entity_poly.pdbx_strand_id
1 'polypeptide(L)'
;MNVRKADLNGYILVLMGLQFVFINWMTLRETEANMAAVGGTVLGFLAVGLGIYERRNPLYETQTEPAPTYLYVFAAIATVAFVAVVWARVI
;
A
#
# COMPACT_ATOMS: atom_id res chain seq x y z
N MET A 1 12.68 13.12 -16.01
CA MET A 1 12.73 12.07 -14.98
C MET A 1 11.46 11.24 -15.15
N ASN A 2 11.53 10.11 -15.89
CA ASN A 2 10.34 9.30 -16.15
C ASN A 2 10.12 8.36 -14.97
N VAL A 3 8.93 8.41 -14.36
CA VAL A 3 8.54 7.41 -13.34
C VAL A 3 8.24 6.10 -14.08
N ARG A 4 8.91 5.03 -13.65
CA ARG A 4 8.69 3.69 -14.22
C ARG A 4 7.37 3.14 -13.71
N LYS A 5 6.69 2.38 -14.57
CA LYS A 5 5.46 1.66 -14.22
C LYS A 5 5.64 0.79 -12.96
N ALA A 6 6.77 0.10 -12.84
CA ALA A 6 7.09 -0.74 -11.69
C ALA A 6 7.21 0.05 -10.38
N ASP A 7 7.81 1.25 -10.41
CA ASP A 7 7.95 2.09 -9.21
C ASP A 7 6.57 2.55 -8.70
N LEU A 8 5.68 2.92 -9.62
CA LEU A 8 4.34 3.40 -9.27
C LEU A 8 3.42 2.25 -8.81
N ASN A 9 3.56 1.06 -9.40
CA ASN A 9 2.86 -0.14 -8.94
C ASN A 9 3.29 -0.55 -7.52
N GLY A 10 4.61 -0.60 -7.29
CA GLY A 10 5.16 -0.87 -5.95
C GLY A 10 4.71 0.17 -4.92
N TYR A 11 4.62 1.44 -5.30
CA TYR A 11 4.07 2.50 -4.45
C TYR A 11 2.59 2.24 -4.08
N ILE A 12 1.74 1.90 -5.05
CA ILE A 12 0.32 1.58 -4.80
C ILE A 12 0.19 0.37 -3.87
N LEU A 13 0.99 -0.68 -4.07
CA LEU A 13 0.99 -1.87 -3.22
C LEU A 13 1.39 -1.54 -1.78
N VAL A 14 2.41 -0.69 -1.60
CA VAL A 14 2.82 -0.22 -0.28
C VAL A 14 1.70 0.58 0.39
N LEU A 15 1.06 1.51 -0.33
CA LEU A 15 -0.07 2.29 0.20
C LEU A 15 -1.24 1.38 0.63
N MET A 16 -1.62 0.44 -0.23
CA MET A 16 -2.67 -0.53 0.11
C MET A 16 -2.30 -1.37 1.33
N GLY A 17 -1.07 -1.89 1.37
CA GLY A 17 -0.59 -2.67 2.51
C GLY A 17 -0.61 -1.88 3.82
N LEU A 18 -0.12 -0.63 3.80
CA LEU A 18 -0.17 0.26 4.95
C LEU A 18 -1.61 0.55 5.40
N GLN A 19 -2.54 0.71 4.47
CA GLN A 19 -3.94 0.93 4.79
C GLN A 19 -4.56 -0.29 5.48
N PHE A 20 -4.26 -1.50 5.00
CA PHE A 20 -4.68 -2.75 5.66
C PHE A 20 -4.08 -2.88 7.06
N VAL A 21 -2.77 -2.64 7.22
CA VAL A 21 -2.12 -2.67 8.55
C VAL A 21 -2.80 -1.68 9.47
N PHE A 22 -2.96 -0.42 9.04
CA PHE A 22 -3.47 0.64 9.90
C PHE A 22 -4.91 0.40 10.36
N ILE A 23 -5.82 0.04 9.44
CA ILE A 23 -7.24 -0.20 9.76
C ILE A 23 -7.37 -1.38 10.74
N ASN A 24 -6.71 -2.49 10.44
CA ASN A 24 -6.84 -3.70 11.25
C ASN A 24 -6.10 -3.57 12.59
N TRP A 25 -4.96 -2.88 12.62
CA TRP A 25 -4.26 -2.58 13.86
C TRP A 25 -5.09 -1.72 14.80
N MET A 26 -5.74 -0.66 14.30
CA MET A 26 -6.65 0.14 15.10
C MET A 26 -7.83 -0.69 15.62
N THR A 27 -8.37 -1.58 14.78
CA THR A 27 -9.45 -2.50 15.18
C THR A 27 -9.02 -3.43 16.32
N LEU A 28 -7.79 -3.95 16.28
CA LEU A 28 -7.22 -4.78 17.36
C LEU A 28 -6.98 -4.01 18.66
N ARG A 29 -6.77 -2.69 18.60
CA ARG A 29 -6.62 -1.86 19.80
C ARG A 29 -7.96 -1.47 20.41
N GLU A 30 -8.96 -1.24 19.59
CA GLU A 30 -10.29 -0.75 20.00
C GLU A 30 -11.24 -1.88 20.42
N THR A 31 -11.07 -3.09 19.89
CA THR A 31 -11.97 -4.24 20.11
C THR A 31 -11.23 -5.42 20.72
N GLU A 32 -11.94 -6.32 21.43
CA GLU A 32 -11.39 -7.63 21.81
C GLU A 32 -10.81 -8.38 20.59
N ALA A 33 -9.81 -9.22 20.85
CA ALA A 33 -8.97 -9.85 19.83
C ALA A 33 -9.79 -10.56 18.74
N ASN A 34 -9.85 -9.94 17.56
CA ASN A 34 -10.55 -10.48 16.39
C ASN A 34 -9.54 -11.11 15.43
N MET A 35 -9.63 -12.43 15.23
CA MET A 35 -8.75 -13.18 14.30
C MET A 35 -8.78 -12.61 12.87
N ALA A 36 -9.90 -12.03 12.42
CA ALA A 36 -9.98 -11.39 11.12
C ALA A 36 -9.08 -10.14 11.04
N ALA A 37 -9.00 -9.36 12.12
CA ALA A 37 -8.13 -8.19 12.17
C ALA A 37 -6.64 -8.58 12.26
N VAL A 38 -6.31 -9.68 12.94
CA VAL A 38 -4.95 -10.25 12.89
C VAL A 38 -4.59 -10.65 11.45
N GLY A 39 -5.47 -11.39 10.77
CA GLY A 39 -5.26 -11.80 9.38
C GLY A 39 -5.12 -10.61 8.44
N GLY A 40 -5.98 -9.60 8.56
CA GLY A 40 -5.90 -8.36 7.77
C GLY A 40 -4.61 -7.58 7.99
N THR A 41 -4.09 -7.56 9.22
CA THR A 41 -2.80 -6.93 9.55
C THR A 41 -1.63 -7.67 8.88
N VAL A 42 -1.62 -9.01 8.94
CA VAL A 42 -0.59 -9.84 8.30
C VAL A 42 -0.61 -9.67 6.78
N LEU A 43 -1.79 -9.69 6.16
CA LEU A 43 -1.94 -9.43 4.73
C LEU A 43 -1.44 -8.03 4.34
N GLY A 44 -1.70 -7.03 5.17
CA GLY A 44 -1.17 -5.69 5.00
C GLY A 44 0.37 -5.66 4.97
N PHE A 45 1.02 -6.33 5.94
CA PHE A 45 2.48 -6.42 5.95
C PHE A 45 3.05 -7.17 4.74
N LEU A 46 2.39 -8.25 4.31
CA LEU A 46 2.79 -8.98 3.09
C LEU A 46 2.69 -8.09 1.84
N ALA A 47 1.63 -7.28 1.72
CA ALA A 47 1.45 -6.35 0.61
C ALA A 47 2.53 -5.24 0.61
N VAL A 48 2.88 -4.70 1.78
CA VAL A 48 4.01 -3.75 1.91
C VAL A 48 5.32 -4.42 1.48
N GLY A 49 5.58 -5.65 1.95
CA GLY A 49 6.75 -6.42 1.58
C GLY A 49 6.83 -6.67 0.07
N LEU A 50 5.70 -7.01 -0.56
CA LEU A 50 5.61 -7.22 -2.00
C LEU A 50 5.92 -5.94 -2.79
N GLY A 51 5.36 -4.79 -2.38
CA GLY A 51 5.64 -3.52 -3.05
C GLY A 51 7.10 -3.08 -2.91
N ILE A 52 7.74 -3.33 -1.77
CA ILE A 52 9.18 -3.09 -1.58
C ILE A 52 10.00 -4.06 -2.44
N TYR A 53 9.59 -5.33 -2.50
CA TYR A 53 10.24 -6.35 -3.31
C TYR A 53 10.17 -6.01 -4.81
N GLU A 54 9.00 -5.60 -5.32
CA GLU A 54 8.85 -5.16 -6.72
C GLU A 54 9.83 -4.03 -7.06
N ARG A 55 10.00 -3.05 -6.17
CA ARG A 55 10.94 -1.95 -6.39
C ARG A 55 12.41 -2.39 -6.40
N ARG A 56 12.77 -3.43 -5.64
CA ARG A 56 14.15 -3.91 -5.49
C ARG A 56 14.50 -5.08 -6.41
N ASN A 57 13.52 -5.66 -7.10
CA ASN A 57 13.75 -6.82 -7.92
C ASN A 57 14.44 -6.41 -9.23
N PRO A 58 15.64 -6.96 -9.52
CA PRO A 58 16.45 -6.59 -10.69
C PRO A 58 15.75 -6.89 -12.02
N LEU A 59 14.77 -7.81 -12.03
CA LEU A 59 13.96 -8.08 -13.21
C LEU A 59 13.14 -6.85 -13.66
N TYR A 60 12.73 -5.99 -12.74
CA TYR A 60 12.01 -4.74 -13.05
C TYR A 60 12.94 -3.56 -13.31
N GLU A 61 14.24 -3.70 -13.02
CA GLU A 61 15.23 -2.66 -13.28
C GLU A 61 15.46 -2.47 -14.79
N THR A 62 15.31 -3.55 -15.56
CA THR A 62 15.36 -3.53 -17.02
C THR A 62 14.06 -3.04 -17.68
N GLN A 63 12.95 -3.01 -16.93
CA GLN A 63 11.66 -2.50 -17.40
C GLN A 63 11.62 -0.97 -17.27
N THR A 64 11.91 -0.30 -18.38
CA THR A 64 11.88 1.17 -18.48
C THR A 64 10.53 1.71 -18.99
N GLU A 65 9.50 0.86 -19.03
CA GLU A 65 8.17 1.23 -19.50
C GLU A 65 7.62 2.41 -18.67
N PRO A 66 7.30 3.55 -19.30
CA PRO A 66 6.79 4.71 -18.58
C PRO A 66 5.44 4.37 -17.94
N ALA A 67 5.22 4.85 -16.72
CA ALA A 67 3.97 4.62 -16.03
C ALA A 67 2.80 5.23 -16.83
N PRO A 68 1.75 4.47 -17.16
CA PRO A 68 0.57 5.00 -17.81
C PRO A 68 -0.24 5.89 -16.85
N THR A 69 -0.97 6.86 -17.41
CA THR A 69 -1.70 7.90 -16.66
C THR A 69 -2.65 7.33 -15.59
N TYR A 70 -3.30 6.19 -15.86
CA TYR A 70 -4.22 5.57 -14.90
C TYR A 70 -3.53 5.18 -13.59
N LEU A 71 -2.26 4.76 -13.61
CA LEU A 71 -1.54 4.41 -12.38
C LEU A 71 -1.31 5.64 -11.50
N TYR A 72 -1.10 6.82 -12.08
CA TYR A 72 -0.97 8.05 -11.31
C TYR A 72 -2.30 8.43 -10.65
N VAL A 73 -3.41 8.27 -11.37
CA VAL A 73 -4.75 8.49 -10.82
C VAL A 73 -5.02 7.53 -9.66
N PHE A 74 -4.71 6.25 -9.83
CA PHE A 74 -4.84 5.26 -8.76
C PHE A 74 -3.94 5.57 -7.56
N ALA A 75 -2.68 5.94 -7.78
CA ALA A 75 -1.77 6.35 -6.72
C ALA A 75 -2.29 7.57 -5.94
N ALA A 76 -2.83 8.57 -6.64
CA ALA A 76 -3.43 9.75 -6.01
C ALA A 76 -4.66 9.37 -5.16
N ILE A 77 -5.57 8.54 -5.70
CA ILE A 77 -6.75 8.06 -4.98
C ILE A 77 -6.33 7.26 -3.73
N ALA A 78 -5.40 6.33 -3.87
CA ALA A 78 -4.90 5.52 -2.75
C ALA A 78 -4.25 6.40 -1.67
N THR A 79 -3.50 7.43 -2.07
CA THR A 79 -2.89 8.38 -1.14
C THR A 79 -3.94 9.17 -0.37
N VAL A 80 -4.92 9.73 -1.07
CA VAL A 80 -6.01 10.50 -0.45
C VAL A 80 -6.82 9.60 0.49
N ALA A 81 -7.14 8.38 0.08
CA ALA A 81 -7.85 7.41 0.89
C ALA A 81 -7.07 7.06 2.16
N PHE A 82 -5.77 6.80 2.05
CA PHE A 82 -4.91 6.52 3.19
C PHE A 82 -4.87 7.70 4.17
N VAL A 83 -4.64 8.92 3.67
CA VAL A 83 -4.61 10.13 4.51
C VAL A 83 -5.96 10.35 5.19
N ALA A 84 -7.07 10.19 4.48
CA ALA A 84 -8.41 10.34 5.05
C ALA A 84 -8.69 9.31 6.15
N VAL A 85 -8.29 8.05 5.96
CA VAL A 85 -8.42 7.00 6.97
C VAL A 85 -7.56 7.30 8.20
N VAL A 86 -6.31 7.71 8.00
CA VAL A 86 -5.43 8.10 9.10
C VAL A 86 -6.02 9.27 9.87
N TRP A 87 -6.47 10.31 9.17
CA TRP A 87 -7.09 11.48 9.78
C TRP A 87 -8.32 11.11 10.61
N ALA A 88 -9.24 10.32 10.05
CA ALA A 88 -10.49 9.92 10.71
C ALA A 88 -10.30 8.99 11.92
N ARG A 89 -9.11 8.40 12.10
CA ARG A 89 -8.80 7.48 13.18
C ARG A 89 -7.86 8.07 14.23
N VAL A 90 -7.22 9.20 13.95
CA VAL A 90 -6.27 9.87 14.85
C VAL A 90 -6.87 11.10 15.54
N ILE A 91 -7.84 11.76 14.90
CA ILE A 91 -8.58 12.93 15.41
C ILE A 91 -9.95 12.48 15.90
#